data_AF-A0A9D7RW49-F1
#
_entry.id   AF-A0A9D7RW49-F1
#
_cell.length_a   1.000
_cell.length_b   1.000
_cell.length_c   1.000
_cell.angle_alpha   90.00
_cell.angle_beta   90.00
_cell.angle_gamma   90.00
#
_symmetry.space_group_name_H-M   'P 1'
#
loop_
_entity.id
_entity.type
_entity.pdbx_description
1 polymer ?
#
loop_
_entity_poly.entity_id
_entity_poly.type
_entity_poly.pdbx_seq_one_letter_code
_entity_poly.pdbx_strand_id
1 'polypeptide(L)'
;MMIFRAFNLAFFLATLSCPAFAAKALIFSDCTKYEEESGCQEQNLMVYKFTNGVVSKEEYSRLKVDDKFPAVFDGYFDPSEIVQNRYLIIGERIYDLKERKVIHDGYQYEHMRSGEGEDVYYTGRRVKILDDQIVYAAGESGTDIYIYDLNKHTYGKATAEQEKHFKHWSLWGVFSPDFQKTLTTEQHDSGFRLVLNTAEETKVLADGLQTESSPDDFPHTWLNNDTAVTQRSDGEIVTVDLSGNITPLVKIYLNLGDNRFGYAWLAREDDGLIVYTYGDSQYKINPRTKTFAEIRGNLRQPYVEFGHEFVAEIYEQDNSDHPKILYKGKVIGAYRYSEIKTSEGHVALQYFDSEDHEGLAIWSADSGQWTEIKIESLQAFIGWVEME
;
A
#
# COMPACT_ATOMS: atom_id res chain seq x y z
N MET A 1 -27.25 72.61 19.43
CA MET A 1 -25.85 72.73 18.97
C MET A 1 -25.14 71.42 19.28
N MET A 2 -24.38 70.90 18.32
CA MET A 2 -23.93 69.52 18.09
C MET A 2 -23.66 68.61 19.30
N ILE A 3 -24.27 67.42 19.28
CA ILE A 3 -23.94 66.25 20.10
C ILE A 3 -23.01 65.36 19.27
N PHE A 4 -21.74 65.25 19.66
CA PHE A 4 -20.80 64.27 19.10
C PHE A 4 -20.98 62.93 19.81
N ARG A 5 -21.43 61.90 19.08
CA ARG A 5 -21.37 60.50 19.51
C ARG A 5 -20.02 59.92 19.09
N ALA A 6 -19.21 59.55 20.07
CA ALA A 6 -18.00 58.76 19.86
C ALA A 6 -18.39 57.31 19.53
N PHE A 7 -18.01 56.85 18.34
CA PHE A 7 -18.06 55.43 17.97
C PHE A 7 -16.80 54.74 18.52
N ASN A 8 -16.97 53.88 19.51
CA ASN A 8 -15.95 52.91 19.91
C ASN A 8 -15.94 51.79 18.86
N LEU A 9 -14.95 51.79 17.98
CA LEU A 9 -14.67 50.70 17.05
C LEU A 9 -13.87 49.64 17.81
N ALA A 10 -14.55 48.67 18.40
CA ALA A 10 -13.91 47.51 19.01
C ALA A 10 -13.35 46.61 17.88
N PHE A 11 -12.03 46.64 17.71
CA PHE A 11 -11.28 45.68 16.91
C PHE A 11 -11.39 44.29 17.57
N PHE A 12 -12.32 43.45 17.12
CA PHE A 12 -12.28 42.02 17.40
C PHE A 12 -11.17 41.42 16.52
N LEU A 13 -9.97 41.29 17.08
CA LEU A 13 -8.96 40.35 16.59
C LEU A 13 -9.51 38.94 16.85
N ALA A 14 -10.25 38.41 15.89
CA ALA A 14 -10.49 36.98 15.80
C ALA A 14 -9.14 36.32 15.53
N THR A 15 -8.46 35.87 16.59
CA THR A 15 -7.39 34.89 16.47
C THR A 15 -8.03 33.64 15.90
N LEU A 16 -8.01 33.52 14.57
CA LEU A 16 -8.18 32.24 13.88
C LEU A 16 -7.10 31.33 14.44
N SER A 17 -7.45 30.55 15.47
CA SER A 17 -6.65 29.41 15.87
C SER A 17 -6.62 28.50 14.65
N CYS A 18 -5.53 28.58 13.89
CA CYS A 18 -5.24 27.58 12.88
C CYS A 18 -5.31 26.23 13.62
N PRO A 19 -6.13 25.26 13.17
CA PRO A 19 -6.08 23.94 13.77
C PRO A 19 -4.62 23.49 13.75
N ALA A 20 -4.08 23.15 14.91
CA ALA A 20 -2.76 22.55 14.97
C ALA A 20 -2.86 21.23 14.19
N PHE A 21 -2.25 21.19 13.02
CA PHE A 21 -2.13 19.94 12.27
C PHE A 21 -1.40 18.94 13.17
N ALA A 22 -1.96 17.73 13.29
CA ALA A 22 -1.28 16.66 14.00
C ALA A 22 0.13 16.50 13.41
N ALA A 23 1.14 16.46 14.25
CA ALA A 23 2.51 16.31 13.78
C ALA A 23 2.61 15.00 12.99
N LYS A 24 3.23 15.04 11.81
CA LYS A 24 3.42 13.86 10.97
C LYS A 24 4.89 13.43 11.00
N ALA A 25 5.10 12.13 10.91
CA ALA A 25 6.42 11.56 10.74
C ALA A 25 6.46 10.61 9.54
N LEU A 26 7.54 10.65 8.78
CA LEU A 26 7.82 9.67 7.73
C LEU A 26 8.67 8.54 8.32
N ILE A 27 8.27 7.30 8.04
CA ILE A 27 9.00 6.09 8.41
C ILE A 27 9.60 5.45 7.15
N PHE A 28 10.85 5.05 7.25
CA PHE A 28 11.53 4.22 6.26
C PHE A 28 12.64 3.40 6.91
N SER A 29 13.11 2.37 6.22
CA SER A 29 14.29 1.61 6.62
C SER A 29 15.47 1.95 5.72
N ASP A 30 16.62 2.28 6.29
CA ASP A 30 17.90 2.38 5.57
C ASP A 30 18.85 1.23 5.91
N CYS A 31 19.81 0.99 5.03
CA CYS A 31 20.98 0.17 5.32
C CYS A 31 22.11 1.07 5.82
N THR A 32 22.68 0.75 6.97
CA THR A 32 23.83 1.49 7.55
C THR A 32 25.16 0.79 7.43
N LYS A 33 25.13 -0.49 7.03
CA LYS A 33 26.32 -1.26 6.73
C LYS A 33 26.02 -2.17 5.55
N TYR A 34 26.50 -1.81 4.37
CA TYR A 34 26.38 -2.63 3.17
C TYR A 34 27.69 -3.36 2.90
N GLU A 35 27.60 -4.65 2.58
CA GLU A 35 28.74 -5.47 2.13
C GLU A 35 28.41 -6.06 0.76
N GLU A 36 29.29 -5.88 -0.23
CA GLU A 36 28.99 -6.19 -1.64
C GLU A 36 28.59 -7.66 -1.89
N GLU A 37 29.16 -8.60 -1.12
CA GLU A 37 28.91 -10.04 -1.26
C GLU A 37 27.70 -10.53 -0.46
N SER A 38 27.35 -9.84 0.63
CA SER A 38 26.37 -10.28 1.63
C SER A 38 25.17 -9.34 1.78
N GLY A 39 25.14 -8.24 1.03
CA GLY A 39 24.09 -7.24 1.05
C GLY A 39 24.08 -6.41 2.33
N CYS A 40 22.89 -5.93 2.71
CA CYS A 40 22.73 -5.13 3.92
C CYS A 40 22.99 -5.95 5.19
N GLN A 41 23.90 -5.50 6.05
CA GLN A 41 24.29 -6.14 7.31
C GLN A 41 23.62 -5.51 8.54
N GLU A 42 23.24 -4.24 8.46
CA GLU A 42 22.56 -3.52 9.54
C GLU A 42 21.52 -2.58 8.95
N GLN A 43 20.27 -2.74 9.38
CA GLN A 43 19.15 -1.90 8.94
C GLN A 43 18.70 -1.01 10.10
N ASN A 44 18.44 0.27 9.83
CA ASN A 44 17.77 1.13 10.81
C ASN A 44 16.37 1.47 10.36
N LEU A 45 15.43 1.39 11.30
CA LEU A 45 14.13 2.02 11.16
C LEU A 45 14.27 3.49 11.56
N MET A 46 14.03 4.36 10.60
CA MET A 46 14.22 5.80 10.71
C MET A 46 12.88 6.51 10.73
N VAL A 47 12.77 7.51 11.60
CA VAL A 47 11.58 8.38 11.67
C VAL A 47 12.00 9.82 11.51
N TYR A 48 11.41 10.48 10.52
CA TYR A 48 11.62 11.88 10.23
C TYR A 48 10.38 12.65 10.62
N LYS A 49 10.52 13.50 11.63
CA LYS A 49 9.42 14.37 12.09
C LYS A 49 9.49 15.70 11.38
N PHE A 50 8.32 16.22 11.05
CA PHE A 50 8.15 17.53 10.41
C PHE A 50 7.40 18.41 11.38
N THR A 51 8.05 19.47 11.86
CA THR A 51 7.44 20.40 12.83
C THR A 51 7.76 21.82 12.42
N ASN A 52 6.73 22.60 12.07
CA ASN A 52 6.86 23.99 11.63
C ASN A 52 7.90 24.17 10.50
N GLY A 53 7.91 23.25 9.54
CA GLY A 53 8.86 23.25 8.43
C GLY A 53 10.29 22.84 8.78
N VAL A 54 10.58 22.46 10.03
CA VAL A 54 11.86 21.89 10.44
C VAL A 54 11.76 20.37 10.40
N VAL A 55 12.76 19.75 9.78
CA VAL A 55 12.90 18.30 9.72
C VAL A 55 13.84 17.84 10.83
N SER A 56 13.38 16.96 11.71
CA SER A 56 14.24 16.30 12.69
C SER A 56 14.30 14.80 12.43
N LYS A 57 15.52 14.27 12.34
CA LYS A 57 15.82 12.86 12.17
C LYS A 57 15.93 12.19 13.55
N GLU A 58 15.17 11.13 13.75
CA GLU A 58 15.29 10.25 14.92
C GLU A 58 15.51 8.81 14.46
N GLU A 59 16.57 8.16 14.98
CA GLU A 59 16.73 6.70 14.86
C GLU A 59 15.74 6.06 15.84
N TYR A 60 14.80 5.26 15.33
CA TYR A 60 13.82 4.56 16.16
C TYR A 60 14.37 3.23 16.64
N SER A 61 15.02 2.47 15.75
CA SER A 61 15.68 1.22 16.09
C SER A 61 16.75 0.86 15.08
N ARG A 62 17.76 0.15 15.58
CA ARG A 62 18.78 -0.54 14.80
C ARG A 62 18.57 -2.04 14.89
N LEU A 63 18.39 -2.68 13.74
CA LEU A 63 18.25 -4.12 13.63
C LEU A 63 19.48 -4.68 12.92
N LYS A 64 20.11 -5.65 13.57
CA LYS A 64 21.24 -6.36 12.99
C LYS A 64 20.70 -7.46 12.07
N VAL A 65 21.19 -7.49 10.84
CA VAL A 65 20.95 -8.59 9.90
C VAL A 65 21.88 -9.73 10.30
N ASP A 66 21.35 -10.95 10.42
CA ASP A 66 22.16 -12.14 10.72
C ASP A 66 21.68 -13.35 9.91
N ASP A 67 22.35 -14.50 10.05
CA ASP A 67 22.04 -15.72 9.30
C ASP A 67 20.61 -16.24 9.50
N LYS A 68 19.91 -15.80 10.56
CA LYS A 68 18.48 -16.09 10.79
C LYS A 68 17.57 -15.02 10.16
N PHE A 69 18.10 -13.85 9.86
CA PHE A 69 17.36 -12.66 9.42
C PHE A 69 18.10 -11.91 8.30
N PRO A 70 18.22 -12.48 7.07
CA PRO A 70 19.06 -11.90 6.00
C PRO A 70 18.51 -10.60 5.38
N ALA A 71 17.25 -10.23 5.64
CA ALA A 71 16.69 -8.92 5.31
C ALA A 71 15.51 -8.62 6.25
N VAL A 72 15.68 -7.70 7.20
CA VAL A 72 14.66 -7.45 8.25
C VAL A 72 13.50 -6.60 7.72
N PHE A 73 13.80 -5.71 6.78
CA PHE A 73 12.90 -4.82 6.08
C PHE A 73 13.21 -4.88 4.58
N ASP A 74 12.63 -5.83 3.85
CA ASP A 74 12.71 -5.86 2.39
C ASP A 74 11.36 -5.44 1.80
N GLY A 75 11.20 -4.13 1.60
CA GLY A 75 9.95 -3.56 1.08
C GLY A 75 9.70 -3.87 -0.40
N TYR A 76 10.66 -4.48 -1.10
CA TYR A 76 10.54 -4.79 -2.53
C TYR A 76 9.62 -5.99 -2.80
N PHE A 77 9.52 -6.91 -1.84
CA PHE A 77 8.71 -8.13 -1.94
C PHE A 77 7.53 -8.15 -0.98
N ASP A 78 7.67 -7.49 0.18
CA ASP A 78 6.67 -7.54 1.24
C ASP A 78 5.99 -6.18 1.44
N PRO A 79 4.66 -6.10 1.27
CA PRO A 79 3.94 -4.86 1.57
C PRO A 79 4.13 -4.52 3.05
N SER A 80 4.32 -3.23 3.32
CA SER A 80 4.38 -2.70 4.68
C SER A 80 3.11 -1.93 5.00
N GLU A 81 2.69 -2.01 6.26
CA GLU A 81 1.48 -1.36 6.75
C GLU A 81 1.72 -0.80 8.15
N ILE A 82 1.11 0.34 8.44
CA ILE A 82 1.05 0.90 9.78
C ILE A 82 -0.38 0.72 10.31
N VAL A 83 -0.51 -0.10 11.36
CA VAL A 83 -1.78 -0.37 12.04
C VAL A 83 -1.87 0.47 13.31
N GLN A 84 -3.04 1.09 13.51
CA GLN A 84 -3.37 1.91 14.68
C GLN A 84 -2.34 3.00 14.98
N ASN A 85 -1.65 3.51 13.95
CA ASN A 85 -0.61 4.51 14.10
C ASN A 85 0.51 4.11 15.11
N ARG A 86 0.70 2.80 15.34
CA ARG A 86 1.62 2.27 16.36
C ARG A 86 2.40 1.06 15.89
N TYR A 87 1.78 0.16 15.15
CA TYR A 87 2.41 -1.11 14.78
C TYR A 87 2.79 -1.08 13.31
N LEU A 88 4.09 -1.24 13.03
CA LEU A 88 4.58 -1.46 11.69
C LEU A 88 4.58 -2.96 11.42
N ILE A 89 3.82 -3.38 10.41
CA ILE A 89 3.75 -4.72 9.88
C ILE A 89 4.51 -4.72 8.56
N ILE A 90 5.54 -5.56 8.43
CA ILE A 90 6.36 -5.66 7.23
C ILE A 90 6.80 -7.11 7.03
N GLY A 91 6.38 -7.70 5.91
CA GLY A 91 6.47 -9.13 5.68
C GLY A 91 5.77 -9.88 6.81
N GLU A 92 6.54 -10.67 7.55
CA GLU A 92 6.07 -11.47 8.68
C GLU A 92 6.42 -10.86 10.04
N ARG A 93 6.91 -9.60 10.08
CA ARG A 93 7.35 -8.97 11.33
C ARG A 93 6.39 -7.88 11.78
N ILE A 94 6.28 -7.76 13.10
CA ILE A 94 5.54 -6.67 13.75
C ILE A 94 6.49 -5.91 14.67
N TYR A 95 6.57 -4.60 14.44
CA TYR A 95 7.37 -3.68 15.21
C TYR A 95 6.46 -2.66 15.92
N ASP A 96 6.58 -2.56 17.25
CA ASP A 96 5.89 -1.54 18.02
C ASP A 96 6.69 -0.24 17.95
N LEU A 97 6.18 0.74 17.19
CA LEU A 97 6.80 2.05 16.98
C LEU A 97 6.90 2.86 18.28
N LYS A 98 5.97 2.65 19.21
CA LYS A 98 5.96 3.36 20.50
C LYS A 98 7.03 2.78 21.45
N GLU A 99 7.06 1.46 21.57
CA GLU A 99 8.02 0.76 22.44
C GLU A 99 9.40 0.55 21.79
N ARG A 100 9.52 0.89 20.50
CA ARG A 100 10.73 0.82 19.69
C ARG A 100 11.37 -0.56 19.62
N LYS A 101 10.56 -1.61 19.49
CA LYS A 101 11.05 -2.99 19.47
C LYS A 101 10.24 -3.87 18.53
N VAL A 102 10.90 -4.91 18.00
CA VAL A 102 10.22 -6.02 17.36
C VAL A 102 9.45 -6.79 18.43
N ILE A 103 8.14 -6.93 18.24
CA ILE A 103 7.25 -7.68 19.15
C ILE A 103 6.84 -9.03 18.55
N HIS A 104 7.04 -9.20 17.25
CA HIS A 104 6.84 -10.44 16.50
C HIS A 104 7.89 -10.54 15.38
N ASP A 105 8.64 -11.64 15.34
CA ASP A 105 9.78 -11.83 14.44
C ASP A 105 9.49 -12.76 13.24
N GLY A 106 8.25 -13.22 13.09
CA GLY A 106 7.74 -13.80 11.85
C GLY A 106 8.31 -15.14 11.42
N TYR A 107 9.25 -15.73 12.16
CA TYR A 107 10.05 -16.83 11.64
C TYR A 107 9.17 -18.05 11.29
N GLN A 108 9.05 -18.35 9.98
CA GLN A 108 8.43 -19.54 9.37
C GLN A 108 6.90 -19.54 9.17
N TYR A 109 6.27 -18.37 9.09
CA TYR A 109 4.87 -18.33 8.63
C TYR A 109 4.82 -18.34 7.11
N GLU A 110 3.68 -18.68 6.52
CA GLU A 110 3.54 -18.62 5.06
C GLU A 110 3.04 -17.22 4.65
N HIS A 111 2.18 -16.60 5.48
CA HIS A 111 1.55 -15.31 5.20
C HIS A 111 1.11 -14.63 6.51
N MET A 112 1.42 -13.34 6.68
CA MET A 112 0.93 -12.47 7.77
C MET A 112 0.13 -11.30 7.19
N ARG A 113 -0.99 -10.95 7.83
CA ARG A 113 -1.82 -9.79 7.47
C ARG A 113 -2.39 -9.12 8.71
N SER A 114 -2.45 -7.79 8.71
CA SER A 114 -3.32 -7.07 9.64
C SER A 114 -4.75 -7.57 9.48
N GLY A 115 -5.50 -7.66 10.58
CA GLY A 115 -6.96 -7.72 10.49
C GLY A 115 -7.58 -6.48 11.11
N GLU A 116 -8.86 -6.57 11.43
CA GLU A 116 -9.54 -5.45 12.08
C GLU A 116 -8.98 -5.14 13.46
N GLY A 117 -8.66 -3.87 13.68
CA GLY A 117 -8.34 -3.34 15.00
C GLY A 117 -6.97 -3.80 15.50
N GLU A 118 -6.99 -4.69 16.49
CA GLU A 118 -5.83 -5.06 17.32
C GLU A 118 -5.22 -6.41 16.95
N ASP A 119 -5.79 -7.12 15.98
CA ASP A 119 -5.39 -8.49 15.68
C ASP A 119 -4.59 -8.57 14.37
N VAL A 120 -3.52 -9.37 14.39
CA VAL A 120 -2.76 -9.77 13.20
C VAL A 120 -2.92 -11.27 12.98
N TYR A 121 -3.26 -11.65 11.76
CA TYR A 121 -3.59 -13.03 11.40
C TYR A 121 -2.42 -13.66 10.66
N TYR A 122 -2.16 -14.94 10.95
CA TYR A 122 -1.14 -15.71 10.24
C TYR A 122 -1.60 -17.14 10.00
N THR A 123 -1.19 -17.68 8.85
CA THR A 123 -1.28 -19.11 8.58
C THR A 123 0.04 -19.78 8.88
N GLY A 124 -0.03 -20.77 9.78
CA GLY A 124 1.10 -21.62 10.10
C GLY A 124 0.77 -23.06 9.75
N ARG A 125 1.59 -23.68 8.91
CA ARG A 125 1.65 -25.15 8.90
C ARG A 125 2.46 -25.58 10.12
N ARG A 126 1.95 -26.58 10.86
CA ARG A 126 2.73 -27.27 11.90
C ARG A 126 3.15 -26.36 13.07
N VAL A 127 2.24 -25.54 13.57
CA VAL A 127 2.48 -24.65 14.71
C VAL A 127 1.78 -25.20 15.96
N LYS A 128 2.39 -25.03 17.14
CA LYS A 128 1.74 -25.19 18.46
C LYS A 128 2.06 -23.96 19.30
N ILE A 129 1.10 -23.47 20.06
CA ILE A 129 1.34 -22.41 21.04
C ILE A 129 1.72 -23.06 22.37
N LEU A 130 2.92 -22.75 22.88
CA LEU A 130 3.42 -23.14 24.20
C LEU A 130 3.84 -21.85 24.92
N ASP A 131 3.21 -21.55 26.06
CA ASP A 131 3.56 -20.42 26.94
C ASP A 131 3.74 -19.08 26.17
N ASP A 132 2.75 -18.70 25.36
CA ASP A 132 2.77 -17.50 24.51
C ASP A 132 3.91 -17.46 23.47
N GLN A 133 4.45 -18.63 23.11
CA GLN A 133 5.38 -18.79 22.00
C GLN A 133 4.85 -19.81 21.00
N ILE A 134 5.18 -19.59 19.73
CA ILE A 134 4.93 -20.58 18.70
C ILE A 134 6.12 -21.53 18.59
N VAL A 135 5.81 -22.81 18.66
CA VAL A 135 6.75 -23.91 18.51
C VAL A 135 6.32 -24.80 17.36
N TYR A 136 7.27 -25.14 16.50
CA TYR A 136 7.03 -26.00 15.34
C TYR A 136 6.78 -27.45 15.77
N ALA A 137 5.66 -28.02 15.34
CA ALA A 137 5.29 -29.41 15.57
C ALA A 137 5.47 -30.22 14.27
N ALA A 138 6.64 -30.83 14.09
CA ALA A 138 6.90 -31.68 12.95
C ALA A 138 5.88 -32.83 12.84
N GLY A 139 5.24 -32.99 11.68
CA GLY A 139 4.42 -34.17 11.34
C GLY A 139 2.92 -33.95 11.17
N GLU A 140 2.39 -32.74 11.43
CA GLU A 140 0.96 -32.46 11.23
C GLU A 140 0.69 -31.90 9.82
N SER A 141 -0.37 -32.40 9.16
CA SER A 141 -0.87 -31.90 7.88
C SER A 141 -2.09 -31.03 8.12
N GLY A 142 -1.96 -29.73 7.87
CA GLY A 142 -3.03 -28.75 8.04
C GLY A 142 -2.45 -27.33 8.08
N THR A 143 -3.24 -26.38 7.61
CA THR A 143 -3.01 -24.94 7.78
C THR A 143 -3.99 -24.48 8.84
N ASP A 144 -3.49 -24.24 10.06
CA ASP A 144 -4.27 -23.62 11.12
C ASP A 144 -4.15 -22.09 10.98
N ILE A 145 -5.19 -21.39 11.44
CA ILE A 145 -5.20 -19.93 11.51
C ILE A 145 -4.93 -19.54 12.95
N TYR A 146 -4.05 -18.57 13.10
CA TYR A 146 -3.68 -18.06 14.39
C TYR A 146 -3.71 -16.54 14.39
N ILE A 147 -3.74 -15.99 15.60
CA ILE A 147 -3.97 -14.57 15.85
C ILE A 147 -2.90 -14.09 16.81
N TYR A 148 -2.30 -12.96 16.47
CA TYR A 148 -1.42 -12.19 17.35
C TYR A 148 -2.15 -10.93 17.76
N ASP A 149 -2.47 -10.83 19.05
CA ASP A 149 -3.09 -9.65 19.64
C ASP A 149 -2.01 -8.58 19.86
N LEU A 150 -2.07 -7.50 19.09
CA LEU A 150 -1.11 -6.39 19.09
C LEU A 150 -1.03 -5.68 20.44
N ASN A 151 -2.09 -5.67 21.23
CA ASN A 151 -2.10 -4.97 22.53
C ASN A 151 -1.59 -5.85 23.65
N LYS A 152 -1.96 -7.13 23.65
CA LYS A 152 -1.55 -8.10 24.67
C LYS A 152 -0.17 -8.71 24.37
N HIS A 153 0.28 -8.63 23.12
CA HIS A 153 1.49 -9.30 22.62
C HIS A 153 1.44 -10.82 22.84
N THR A 154 0.26 -11.42 22.65
CA THR A 154 0.03 -12.86 22.89
C THR A 154 -0.48 -13.54 21.64
N TYR A 155 -0.09 -14.80 21.46
CA TYR A 155 -0.64 -15.66 20.42
C TYR A 155 -1.87 -16.40 20.90
N GLY A 156 -2.86 -16.48 20.02
CA GLY A 156 -4.01 -17.36 20.16
C GLY A 156 -4.17 -18.23 18.92
N LYS A 157 -4.66 -19.45 19.10
CA LYS A 157 -5.29 -20.14 17.98
C LYS A 157 -6.60 -19.42 17.70
N ALA A 158 -6.91 -19.16 16.44
CA ALA A 158 -8.20 -18.59 16.09
C ALA A 158 -9.32 -19.47 16.67
N THR A 159 -10.31 -18.85 17.30
CA THR A 159 -11.52 -19.58 17.76
C THR A 159 -12.21 -20.22 16.56
N ALA A 160 -13.07 -21.22 16.75
CA ALA A 160 -13.81 -21.82 15.63
C ALA A 160 -14.67 -20.79 14.85
N GLU A 161 -15.12 -19.73 15.52
CA GLU A 161 -15.84 -18.61 14.89
C GLU A 161 -14.91 -17.73 14.05
N GLN A 162 -13.73 -17.37 14.59
CA GLN A 162 -12.69 -16.68 13.84
C GLN A 162 -12.17 -17.56 12.69
N GLU A 163 -11.83 -18.82 12.91
CA GLU A 163 -11.46 -19.75 11.85
C GLU A 163 -12.54 -19.84 10.78
N LYS A 164 -13.84 -19.83 11.13
CA LYS A 164 -14.89 -19.78 10.11
C LYS A 164 -14.81 -18.47 9.31
N HIS A 165 -14.71 -17.34 10.00
CA HIS A 165 -14.55 -16.02 9.41
C HIS A 165 -13.34 -15.97 8.44
N PHE A 166 -12.19 -16.48 8.86
CA PHE A 166 -10.92 -16.41 8.13
C PHE A 166 -10.68 -17.58 7.15
N LYS A 167 -11.33 -18.72 7.33
CA LYS A 167 -11.25 -19.84 6.37
C LYS A 167 -12.00 -19.50 5.09
N HIS A 168 -13.00 -18.61 5.18
CA HIS A 168 -13.59 -17.95 4.02
C HIS A 168 -12.62 -16.92 3.42
N TRP A 169 -11.85 -16.21 4.25
CA TRP A 169 -10.81 -15.29 3.80
C TRP A 169 -9.57 -16.09 3.38
N SER A 170 -9.64 -16.72 2.21
CA SER A 170 -8.43 -17.26 1.61
C SER A 170 -7.39 -16.13 1.61
N LEU A 171 -6.25 -16.33 2.28
CA LEU A 171 -5.15 -15.35 2.30
C LEU A 171 -4.56 -15.12 0.90
N TRP A 172 -5.05 -15.87 -0.09
CA TRP A 172 -4.75 -15.78 -1.50
C TRP A 172 -5.70 -14.84 -2.27
N GLY A 173 -6.74 -14.30 -1.63
CA GLY A 173 -7.69 -13.38 -2.25
C GLY A 173 -7.28 -11.90 -2.19
N VAL A 174 -7.86 -11.08 -3.06
CA VAL A 174 -7.70 -9.63 -3.04
C VAL A 174 -8.68 -9.02 -2.02
N PHE A 175 -8.17 -8.32 -1.01
CA PHE A 175 -8.96 -7.71 0.06
C PHE A 175 -9.68 -6.43 -0.39
N SER A 176 -10.90 -6.22 0.11
CA SER A 176 -11.60 -4.95 -0.05
C SER A 176 -10.85 -3.84 0.71
N PRO A 177 -11.02 -2.56 0.33
CA PRO A 177 -10.32 -1.46 1.01
C PRO A 177 -10.62 -1.32 2.51
N ASP A 178 -11.78 -1.81 2.97
CA ASP A 178 -12.16 -1.89 4.39
C ASP A 178 -11.75 -3.21 5.07
N PHE A 179 -11.07 -4.10 4.35
CA PHE A 179 -10.62 -5.41 4.81
C PHE A 179 -11.73 -6.35 5.32
N GLN A 180 -13.00 -6.06 5.00
CA GLN A 180 -14.14 -6.86 5.44
C GLN A 180 -14.41 -8.09 4.56
N LYS A 181 -13.85 -8.10 3.35
CA LYS A 181 -14.21 -9.03 2.28
C LYS A 181 -12.97 -9.38 1.46
N THR A 182 -12.96 -10.57 0.88
CA THR A 182 -11.97 -10.94 -0.13
C THR A 182 -12.63 -11.41 -1.40
N LEU A 183 -11.98 -11.12 -2.52
CA LEU A 183 -12.29 -11.73 -3.80
C LEU A 183 -11.29 -12.83 -4.07
N THR A 184 -11.79 -13.97 -4.52
CA THR A 184 -10.98 -15.09 -5.00
C THR A 184 -11.52 -15.57 -6.33
N THR A 185 -10.73 -16.37 -7.03
CA THR A 185 -11.15 -17.00 -8.28
C THR A 185 -11.10 -18.51 -8.15
N GLU A 186 -12.14 -19.17 -8.65
CA GLU A 186 -12.23 -20.62 -8.69
C GLU A 186 -12.36 -21.08 -10.15
N GLN A 187 -11.60 -22.10 -10.53
CA GLN A 187 -11.74 -22.74 -11.83
C GLN A 187 -13.06 -23.52 -11.90
N HIS A 188 -13.75 -23.41 -13.02
CA HIS A 188 -15.03 -24.05 -13.30
C HIS A 188 -15.07 -24.58 -14.75
N ASP A 189 -15.97 -25.53 -15.04
CA ASP A 189 -16.08 -26.19 -16.36
C ASP A 189 -16.20 -25.20 -17.54
N SER A 190 -16.76 -24.01 -17.27
CA SER A 190 -17.00 -22.95 -18.24
C SER A 190 -16.08 -21.73 -18.08
N GLY A 191 -14.97 -21.83 -17.36
CA GLY A 191 -14.04 -20.71 -17.12
C GLY A 191 -13.70 -20.51 -15.65
N PHE A 192 -13.77 -19.27 -15.19
CA PHE A 192 -13.55 -18.88 -13.81
C PHE A 192 -14.82 -18.29 -13.20
N ARG A 193 -14.95 -18.52 -11.89
CA ARG A 193 -15.91 -17.86 -11.02
C ARG A 193 -15.20 -16.82 -10.18
N LEU A 194 -15.78 -15.63 -10.11
CA LEU A 194 -15.40 -14.65 -9.10
C LEU A 194 -16.19 -14.95 -7.83
N VAL A 195 -15.48 -15.24 -6.76
CA VAL A 195 -16.04 -15.65 -5.48
C VAL A 195 -15.78 -14.56 -4.46
N LEU A 196 -16.85 -14.08 -3.82
CA LEU A 196 -16.80 -13.22 -2.67
C LEU A 196 -16.74 -14.08 -1.43
N ASN A 197 -15.79 -13.77 -0.56
CA ASN A 197 -15.74 -14.32 0.77
C ASN A 197 -15.93 -13.20 1.78
N THR A 198 -16.79 -13.46 2.74
CA THR A 198 -17.06 -12.58 3.88
C THR A 198 -16.93 -13.39 5.17
N ALA A 199 -17.02 -12.69 6.29
CA ALA A 199 -17.21 -13.26 7.62
C ALA A 199 -18.28 -14.37 7.68
N GLU A 200 -19.40 -14.16 7.00
CA GLU A 200 -20.64 -14.92 7.19
C GLU A 200 -20.84 -15.99 6.11
N GLU A 201 -20.39 -15.70 4.88
CA GLU A 201 -20.62 -16.55 3.71
C GLU A 201 -19.51 -16.47 2.65
N THR A 202 -19.39 -17.56 1.90
CA THR A 202 -18.74 -17.62 0.58
C THR A 202 -19.83 -17.66 -0.49
N LYS A 203 -19.78 -16.73 -1.44
CA LYS A 203 -20.78 -16.55 -2.49
C LYS A 203 -20.11 -16.36 -3.85
N VAL A 204 -20.61 -17.06 -4.87
CA VAL A 204 -20.23 -16.78 -6.26
C VAL A 204 -20.87 -15.45 -6.69
N LEU A 205 -20.05 -14.45 -7.01
CA LEU A 205 -20.52 -13.15 -7.53
C LEU A 205 -20.79 -13.20 -9.02
N ALA A 206 -19.91 -13.84 -9.79
CA ALA A 206 -20.02 -13.94 -11.24
C ALA A 206 -19.40 -15.25 -11.74
N ASP A 207 -19.92 -15.75 -12.86
CA ASP A 207 -19.49 -16.98 -13.53
C ASP A 207 -19.28 -16.70 -15.03
N GLY A 208 -18.56 -17.59 -15.72
CA GLY A 208 -18.26 -17.49 -17.15
C GLY A 208 -17.21 -16.42 -17.47
N LEU A 209 -16.41 -16.04 -16.49
CA LEU A 209 -15.30 -15.11 -16.68
C LEU A 209 -14.09 -15.91 -17.23
N GLN A 210 -13.44 -15.43 -18.28
CA GLN A 210 -12.26 -16.09 -18.84
C GLN A 210 -11.29 -15.05 -19.38
N THR A 211 -10.00 -15.37 -19.34
CA THR A 211 -8.99 -14.69 -20.16
C THR A 211 -8.43 -15.71 -21.14
N GLU A 212 -7.99 -15.25 -22.31
CA GLU A 212 -7.39 -16.15 -23.29
C GLU A 212 -5.99 -16.64 -22.86
N SER A 213 -5.37 -16.01 -21.85
CA SER A 213 -3.92 -16.14 -21.60
C SER A 213 -3.50 -16.78 -20.28
N SER A 214 -4.41 -17.09 -19.34
CA SER A 214 -4.02 -17.65 -18.03
C SER A 214 -4.95 -18.78 -17.56
N PRO A 215 -4.46 -20.03 -17.44
CA PRO A 215 -5.22 -21.15 -16.91
C PRO A 215 -5.30 -21.20 -15.38
N ASP A 216 -4.42 -20.48 -14.67
CA ASP A 216 -4.22 -20.66 -13.23
C ASP A 216 -4.64 -19.44 -12.37
N ASP A 217 -4.72 -18.25 -12.96
CA ASP A 217 -5.11 -17.03 -12.25
C ASP A 217 -5.87 -16.06 -13.16
N PHE A 218 -6.90 -15.43 -12.60
CA PHE A 218 -7.88 -14.66 -13.34
C PHE A 218 -7.94 -13.22 -12.81
N PRO A 219 -7.75 -12.18 -13.65
CA PRO A 219 -7.53 -10.81 -13.17
C PRO A 219 -8.78 -10.25 -12.49
N HIS A 220 -8.62 -9.90 -11.22
CA HIS A 220 -9.66 -9.24 -10.44
C HIS A 220 -9.03 -8.31 -9.40
N THR A 221 -9.76 -7.25 -9.04
CA THR A 221 -9.40 -6.37 -7.92
C THR A 221 -10.64 -5.65 -7.40
N TRP A 222 -10.52 -4.90 -6.31
CA TRP A 222 -11.61 -4.04 -5.81
C TRP A 222 -11.55 -2.66 -6.44
N LEU A 223 -12.71 -2.08 -6.77
CA LEU A 223 -12.85 -0.66 -7.07
C LEU A 223 -13.07 0.15 -5.79
N ASN A 224 -13.93 -0.38 -4.92
CA ASN A 224 -14.33 0.14 -3.62
C ASN A 224 -14.85 -1.04 -2.77
N ASN A 225 -15.43 -0.78 -1.59
CA ASN A 225 -15.89 -1.82 -0.66
C ASN A 225 -17.05 -2.70 -1.17
N ASP A 226 -17.73 -2.29 -2.24
CA ASP A 226 -18.97 -2.89 -2.74
C ASP A 226 -18.91 -3.29 -4.22
N THR A 227 -17.78 -3.03 -4.89
CA THR A 227 -17.64 -3.21 -6.34
C THR A 227 -16.28 -3.79 -6.68
N ALA A 228 -16.27 -4.92 -7.36
CA ALA A 228 -15.10 -5.55 -7.95
C ALA A 228 -14.89 -5.06 -9.38
N VAL A 229 -13.65 -5.13 -9.87
CA VAL A 229 -13.28 -4.97 -11.28
C VAL A 229 -12.68 -6.28 -11.77
N THR A 230 -13.10 -6.71 -12.96
CA THR A 230 -12.67 -7.97 -13.56
C THR A 230 -12.76 -7.90 -15.08
N GLN A 231 -12.33 -8.95 -15.76
CA GLN A 231 -12.39 -9.07 -17.22
C GLN A 231 -13.48 -10.05 -17.69
N ARG A 232 -13.92 -9.94 -18.95
CA ARG A 232 -14.71 -10.95 -19.66
C ARG A 232 -13.86 -11.60 -20.76
N SER A 233 -14.31 -12.75 -21.25
CA SER A 233 -13.63 -13.53 -22.30
C SER A 233 -13.36 -12.76 -23.59
N ASP A 234 -14.14 -11.72 -23.89
CA ASP A 234 -13.99 -10.88 -25.08
C ASP A 234 -13.07 -9.67 -24.87
N GLY A 235 -12.35 -9.62 -23.75
CA GLY A 235 -11.43 -8.54 -23.38
C GLY A 235 -12.10 -7.35 -22.69
N GLU A 236 -13.43 -7.33 -22.55
CA GLU A 236 -14.15 -6.26 -21.86
C GLU A 236 -13.84 -6.24 -20.36
N ILE A 237 -13.40 -5.09 -19.85
CA ILE A 237 -13.26 -4.86 -18.41
C ILE A 237 -14.62 -4.42 -17.88
N VAL A 238 -15.04 -5.06 -16.80
CA VAL A 238 -16.37 -4.88 -16.20
C VAL A 238 -16.25 -4.67 -14.70
N THR A 239 -17.27 -4.02 -14.13
CA THR A 239 -17.48 -4.00 -12.69
C THR A 239 -18.50 -5.05 -12.29
N VAL A 240 -18.32 -5.66 -11.12
CA VAL A 240 -19.28 -6.61 -10.51
C VAL A 240 -19.63 -6.11 -9.12
N ASP A 241 -20.91 -5.85 -8.86
CA ASP A 241 -21.36 -5.47 -7.51
C ASP A 241 -21.55 -6.70 -6.60
N LEU A 242 -21.78 -6.48 -5.29
CA LEU A 242 -22.01 -7.57 -4.32
C LEU A 242 -23.27 -8.41 -4.61
N SER A 243 -24.18 -7.92 -5.46
CA SER A 243 -25.35 -8.69 -5.93
C SER A 243 -25.02 -9.58 -7.13
N GLY A 244 -23.85 -9.43 -7.72
CA GLY A 244 -23.42 -10.14 -8.93
C GLY A 244 -23.80 -9.44 -10.23
N ASN A 245 -24.27 -8.19 -10.17
CA ASN A 245 -24.60 -7.44 -11.39
C ASN A 245 -23.33 -7.00 -12.09
N ILE A 246 -23.20 -7.42 -13.35
CA ILE A 246 -22.06 -7.08 -14.21
C ILE A 246 -22.40 -5.83 -15.02
N THR A 247 -21.57 -4.79 -14.93
CA THR A 247 -21.71 -3.55 -15.70
C THR A 247 -20.46 -3.30 -16.53
N PRO A 248 -20.57 -2.98 -17.83
CA PRO A 248 -19.42 -2.59 -18.65
C PRO A 248 -18.69 -1.38 -18.08
N LEU A 249 -17.37 -1.49 -17.95
CA LEU A 249 -16.49 -0.41 -17.54
C LEU A 249 -15.79 0.19 -18.76
N VAL A 250 -14.92 -0.58 -19.41
CA VAL A 250 -14.20 -0.19 -20.63
C VAL A 250 -13.93 -1.43 -21.49
N LYS A 251 -13.80 -1.26 -22.81
CA LYS A 251 -13.37 -2.34 -23.71
C LYS A 251 -11.99 -2.02 -24.27
N ILE A 252 -11.01 -2.87 -23.95
CA ILE A 252 -9.63 -2.74 -24.41
C ILE A 252 -9.41 -3.78 -25.50
N TYR A 253 -9.06 -3.34 -26.70
CA TYR A 253 -8.81 -4.23 -27.82
C TYR A 253 -7.39 -4.80 -27.72
N LEU A 254 -7.27 -6.04 -27.26
CA LEU A 254 -5.99 -6.72 -27.06
C LEU A 254 -5.48 -7.28 -28.39
N ASN A 255 -4.20 -7.06 -28.70
CA ASN A 255 -3.55 -7.74 -29.80
C ASN A 255 -3.05 -9.12 -29.32
N LEU A 256 -3.92 -10.12 -29.43
CA LEU A 256 -3.70 -11.47 -28.93
C LEU A 256 -2.61 -12.25 -29.70
N GLY A 257 -2.20 -11.76 -30.88
CA GLY A 257 -1.30 -12.50 -31.79
C GLY A 257 0.18 -12.53 -31.37
N ASP A 258 0.65 -11.54 -30.61
CA ASP A 258 2.08 -11.38 -30.27
C ASP A 258 2.42 -11.72 -28.80
N ASN A 259 1.43 -11.77 -27.91
CA ASN A 259 1.64 -11.98 -26.47
C ASN A 259 1.60 -13.47 -26.09
N ARG A 260 2.69 -14.20 -26.34
CA ARG A 260 2.76 -15.65 -26.04
C ARG A 260 2.91 -16.01 -24.55
N PHE A 261 3.12 -15.02 -23.68
CA PHE A 261 3.44 -15.23 -22.25
C PHE A 261 2.78 -14.22 -21.30
N GLY A 262 1.73 -13.54 -21.74
CA GLY A 262 1.17 -12.41 -20.98
C GLY A 262 0.12 -12.81 -19.96
N TYR A 263 0.49 -12.78 -18.67
CA TYR A 263 -0.49 -12.79 -17.58
C TYR A 263 -1.34 -11.52 -17.64
N ALA A 264 -2.62 -11.67 -17.34
CA ALA A 264 -3.53 -10.55 -17.15
C ALA A 264 -3.58 -10.22 -15.66
N TRP A 265 -3.43 -8.96 -15.29
CA TRP A 265 -3.46 -8.53 -13.89
C TRP A 265 -4.21 -7.21 -13.73
N LEU A 266 -4.92 -7.07 -12.61
CA LEU A 266 -5.63 -5.85 -12.23
C LEU A 266 -5.17 -5.40 -10.86
N ALA A 267 -4.87 -4.11 -10.72
CA ALA A 267 -4.54 -3.49 -9.44
C ALA A 267 -5.27 -2.17 -9.29
N ARG A 268 -5.63 -1.84 -8.04
CA ARG A 268 -6.17 -0.55 -7.67
C ARG A 268 -5.05 0.32 -7.12
N GLU A 269 -4.96 1.55 -7.62
CA GLU A 269 -4.10 2.58 -7.04
C GLU A 269 -4.84 3.38 -5.95
N ASP A 270 -4.08 4.08 -5.12
CA ASP A 270 -4.63 4.86 -4.00
C ASP A 270 -5.60 5.97 -4.43
N ASP A 271 -5.38 6.54 -5.63
CA ASP A 271 -6.26 7.54 -6.25
C ASP A 271 -7.59 6.96 -6.78
N GLY A 272 -7.74 5.63 -6.73
CA GLY A 272 -8.92 4.90 -7.19
C GLY A 272 -8.93 4.62 -8.70
N LEU A 273 -7.83 4.88 -9.41
CA LEU A 273 -7.61 4.37 -10.76
C LEU A 273 -7.28 2.87 -10.73
N ILE A 274 -7.48 2.21 -11.86
CA ILE A 274 -7.20 0.78 -12.01
C ILE A 274 -6.10 0.61 -13.05
N VAL A 275 -5.03 -0.08 -12.67
CA VAL A 275 -3.99 -0.54 -13.59
C VAL A 275 -4.37 -1.91 -14.10
N TYR A 276 -4.42 -2.05 -15.41
CA TYR A 276 -4.64 -3.31 -16.10
C TYR A 276 -3.41 -3.68 -16.92
N THR A 277 -2.80 -4.81 -16.60
CA THR A 277 -1.66 -5.36 -17.32
C THR A 277 -2.10 -6.56 -18.15
N TYR A 278 -1.66 -6.63 -19.40
CA TYR A 278 -1.88 -7.77 -20.29
C TYR A 278 -0.62 -8.02 -21.13
N GLY A 279 0.20 -8.99 -20.70
CA GLY A 279 1.55 -9.18 -21.20
C GLY A 279 2.38 -7.91 -21.12
N ASP A 280 2.98 -7.49 -22.23
CA ASP A 280 3.85 -6.29 -22.24
C ASP A 280 3.08 -4.96 -22.27
N SER A 281 1.75 -5.00 -22.32
CA SER A 281 0.91 -3.80 -22.35
C SER A 281 0.34 -3.51 -20.97
N GLN A 282 0.39 -2.26 -20.56
CA GLN A 282 -0.29 -1.78 -19.36
C GLN A 282 -1.29 -0.69 -19.73
N TYR A 283 -2.35 -0.53 -18.95
CA TYR A 283 -3.42 0.43 -19.19
C TYR A 283 -3.88 1.04 -17.87
N LYS A 284 -4.06 2.37 -17.83
CA LYS A 284 -4.66 3.07 -16.70
C LYS A 284 -6.13 3.35 -17.01
N ILE A 285 -7.02 2.75 -16.23
CA ILE A 285 -8.47 2.86 -16.38
C ILE A 285 -8.98 3.84 -15.33
N ASN A 286 -9.74 4.84 -15.76
CA ASN A 286 -10.48 5.74 -14.88
C ASN A 286 -11.94 5.26 -14.78
N PRO A 287 -12.34 4.70 -13.63
CA PRO A 287 -13.66 4.11 -13.49
C PRO A 287 -14.79 5.16 -13.47
N ARG A 288 -14.50 6.41 -13.10
CA ARG A 288 -15.49 7.50 -13.03
C ARG A 288 -15.85 8.00 -14.42
N THR A 289 -14.85 8.21 -15.26
CA THR A 289 -15.04 8.69 -16.64
C THR A 289 -15.26 7.56 -17.64
N LYS A 290 -15.07 6.30 -17.23
CA LYS A 290 -15.13 5.12 -18.10
C LYS A 290 -14.20 5.23 -19.31
N THR A 291 -13.00 5.74 -19.06
CA THR A 291 -11.95 5.90 -20.07
C THR A 291 -10.72 5.13 -19.65
N PHE A 292 -9.88 4.75 -20.61
CA PHE A 292 -8.57 4.20 -20.32
C PHE A 292 -7.51 4.84 -21.21
N ALA A 293 -6.27 4.79 -20.76
CA ALA A 293 -5.10 5.15 -21.54
C ALA A 293 -4.10 3.99 -21.49
N GLU A 294 -3.53 3.63 -22.64
CA GLU A 294 -2.42 2.68 -22.67
C GLU A 294 -1.19 3.32 -22.03
N ILE A 295 -0.64 2.63 -21.03
CA ILE A 295 0.68 2.84 -20.47
C ILE A 295 1.64 2.09 -21.40
N ARG A 296 1.87 2.63 -22.60
CA ARG A 296 3.12 2.30 -23.30
C ARG A 296 4.25 2.84 -22.44
N GLY A 297 5.46 2.32 -22.58
CA GLY A 297 6.67 2.87 -21.93
C GLY A 297 7.01 4.29 -22.38
N ASN A 298 6.03 5.21 -22.27
CA ASN A 298 5.87 6.61 -22.61
C ASN A 298 4.42 7.00 -22.28
N LEU A 299 4.21 7.51 -21.06
CA LEU A 299 2.93 7.90 -20.47
C LEU A 299 2.25 9.03 -21.27
N ARG A 300 1.08 8.75 -21.89
CA ARG A 300 0.21 9.78 -22.51
C ARG A 300 -0.79 10.42 -21.55
N GLN A 301 -0.75 10.10 -20.26
CA GLN A 301 -1.40 10.94 -19.27
C GLN A 301 -0.38 11.96 -18.78
N PRO A 302 -0.57 13.26 -19.08
CA PRO A 302 0.35 14.27 -18.60
C PRO A 302 0.32 14.39 -17.09
N TYR A 303 -0.59 13.74 -16.36
CA TYR A 303 -0.74 13.84 -14.92
C TYR A 303 -0.96 12.47 -14.26
N VAL A 304 -0.35 12.26 -13.09
CA VAL A 304 -0.61 11.14 -12.16
C VAL A 304 -1.02 11.74 -10.82
N GLU A 305 -2.22 11.44 -10.33
CA GLU A 305 -2.68 11.89 -9.01
C GLU A 305 -2.13 10.94 -7.93
N PHE A 306 -1.68 11.49 -6.80
CA PHE A 306 -1.11 10.70 -5.70
C PHE A 306 -1.92 10.78 -4.41
N GLY A 307 -3.11 11.37 -4.47
CA GLY A 307 -3.87 11.75 -3.28
C GLY A 307 -3.33 13.00 -2.59
N HIS A 308 -4.06 13.47 -1.57
CA HIS A 308 -3.71 14.63 -0.75
C HIS A 308 -3.32 15.90 -1.54
N GLU A 309 -3.97 16.12 -2.70
CA GLU A 309 -3.76 17.28 -3.58
C GLU A 309 -2.41 17.31 -4.31
N PHE A 310 -1.67 16.20 -4.31
CA PHE A 310 -0.43 16.02 -5.06
C PHE A 310 -0.66 15.36 -6.43
N VAL A 311 0.07 15.85 -7.43
CA VAL A 311 0.02 15.36 -8.81
C VAL A 311 1.42 15.38 -9.42
N ALA A 312 1.86 14.35 -10.14
CA ALA A 312 3.04 14.44 -11.02
C ALA A 312 2.61 14.73 -12.44
N GLU A 313 3.29 15.66 -13.10
CA GLU A 313 3.15 15.95 -14.50
C GLU A 313 4.29 15.31 -15.30
N ILE A 314 3.97 14.39 -16.20
CA ILE A 314 4.94 13.55 -16.92
C ILE A 314 4.90 13.91 -18.41
N TYR A 315 5.97 14.53 -18.92
CA TYR A 315 6.10 14.93 -20.33
C TYR A 315 7.05 14.00 -21.09
N GLU A 316 6.70 13.67 -22.33
CA GLU A 316 7.47 12.76 -23.20
C GLU A 316 8.62 13.48 -23.97
N GLN A 317 8.67 14.82 -23.98
CA GLN A 317 9.40 15.53 -25.03
C GLN A 317 10.85 15.92 -24.76
N ASP A 318 11.37 15.79 -23.54
CA ASP A 318 12.79 15.98 -23.29
C ASP A 318 13.29 14.98 -22.25
N ASN A 319 14.18 14.07 -22.67
CA ASN A 319 14.85 13.08 -21.80
C ASN A 319 15.64 13.71 -20.62
N SER A 320 15.70 15.03 -20.53
CA SER A 320 16.31 15.79 -19.44
C SER A 320 15.34 16.21 -18.34
N ASP A 321 14.04 16.20 -18.59
CA ASP A 321 13.07 16.84 -17.70
C ASP A 321 12.40 15.78 -16.82
N HIS A 322 12.84 15.75 -15.55
CA HIS A 322 12.20 14.98 -14.50
C HIS A 322 10.70 15.32 -14.38
N PRO A 323 9.82 14.34 -14.05
CA PRO A 323 8.42 14.60 -13.75
C PRO A 323 8.25 15.78 -12.79
N LYS A 324 7.41 16.76 -13.17
CA LYS A 324 7.12 17.91 -12.31
C LYS A 324 6.13 17.48 -11.25
N ILE A 325 6.40 17.76 -9.99
CA ILE A 325 5.47 17.48 -8.90
C ILE A 325 4.70 18.77 -8.60
N LEU A 326 3.38 18.65 -8.49
CA LEU A 326 2.45 19.73 -8.22
C LEU A 326 1.73 19.49 -6.88
N TYR A 327 1.47 20.56 -6.15
CA TYR A 327 0.58 20.58 -4.99
C TYR A 327 -0.47 21.68 -5.20
N LYS A 328 -1.76 21.34 -5.12
CA LYS A 328 -2.88 22.27 -5.40
C LYS A 328 -2.72 22.99 -6.76
N GLY A 329 -2.23 22.27 -7.77
CA GLY A 329 -2.00 22.78 -9.13
C GLY A 329 -0.79 23.70 -9.29
N LYS A 330 0.05 23.89 -8.25
CA LYS A 330 1.31 24.65 -8.34
C LYS A 330 2.48 23.69 -8.39
N VAL A 331 3.40 23.90 -9.33
CA VAL A 331 4.66 23.13 -9.40
C VAL A 331 5.48 23.41 -8.14
N ILE A 332 5.83 22.35 -7.42
CA ILE A 332 6.65 22.39 -6.21
C ILE A 332 8.05 21.84 -6.45
N GLY A 333 8.28 21.00 -7.45
CA GLY A 333 9.60 20.45 -7.78
C GLY A 333 9.58 19.60 -9.04
N ALA A 334 10.71 18.98 -9.37
CA ALA A 334 10.81 17.99 -10.44
C ALA A 334 11.85 16.93 -10.05
N TYR A 335 11.45 15.66 -10.01
CA TYR A 335 12.28 14.56 -9.48
C TYR A 335 12.18 13.31 -10.34
N ARG A 336 13.31 12.65 -10.58
CA ARG A 336 13.31 11.24 -10.98
C ARG A 336 13.04 10.43 -9.72
N TYR A 337 11.90 9.75 -9.66
CA TYR A 337 11.50 8.94 -8.52
C TYR A 337 11.01 7.55 -8.94
N SER A 338 11.12 6.58 -8.03
CA SER A 338 10.56 5.22 -8.20
C SER A 338 9.32 5.01 -7.35
N GLU A 339 9.27 5.61 -6.16
CA GLU A 339 8.15 5.45 -5.23
C GLU A 339 7.81 6.79 -4.57
N ILE A 340 6.54 6.95 -4.20
CA ILE A 340 5.98 8.16 -3.61
C ILE A 340 5.03 7.80 -2.45
N LYS A 341 5.10 8.57 -1.37
CA LYS A 341 4.15 8.48 -0.25
C LYS A 341 3.61 9.88 0.05
N THR A 342 2.29 10.04 0.05
CA THR A 342 1.64 11.31 0.36
C THR A 342 0.93 11.27 1.71
N SER A 343 0.84 12.42 2.35
CA SER A 343 -0.04 12.70 3.48
C SER A 343 -0.58 14.12 3.33
N GLU A 344 -1.50 14.54 4.20
CA GLU A 344 -2.02 15.91 4.16
C GLU A 344 -0.87 16.93 4.27
N GLY A 345 -0.70 17.73 3.21
CA GLY A 345 0.34 18.76 3.11
C GLY A 345 1.77 18.24 2.96
N HIS A 346 2.00 16.93 2.81
CA HIS A 346 3.34 16.35 2.73
C HIS A 346 3.47 15.32 1.60
N VAL A 347 4.61 15.33 0.91
CA VAL A 347 4.97 14.30 -0.06
C VAL A 347 6.42 13.90 0.15
N ALA A 348 6.66 12.59 0.14
CA ALA A 348 8.00 12.01 0.15
C ALA A 348 8.19 11.18 -1.12
N LEU A 349 9.39 11.25 -1.69
CA LEU A 349 9.78 10.57 -2.92
C LEU A 349 11.07 9.80 -2.67
N GLN A 350 11.13 8.55 -3.11
CA GLN A 350 12.40 7.85 -3.33
C GLN A 350 12.97 8.37 -4.65
N TYR A 351 14.09 9.09 -4.58
CA TYR A 351 14.73 9.69 -5.76
C TYR A 351 16.11 9.06 -6.02
N PHE A 352 16.54 9.18 -7.28
CA PHE A 352 17.90 8.84 -7.69
C PHE A 352 18.58 10.10 -8.23
N ASP A 353 19.79 10.37 -7.75
CA ASP A 353 20.61 11.45 -8.29
C ASP A 353 21.24 11.08 -9.65
N SER A 354 22.05 11.97 -10.22
CA SER A 354 22.69 11.76 -11.52
C SER A 354 23.72 10.63 -11.54
N GLU A 355 24.18 10.20 -10.37
CA GLU A 355 25.12 9.09 -10.18
C GLU A 355 24.38 7.80 -9.76
N ASP A 356 23.04 7.80 -9.91
CA ASP A 356 22.11 6.76 -9.46
C ASP A 356 22.21 6.46 -7.96
N HIS A 357 22.68 7.41 -7.15
CA HIS A 357 22.58 7.29 -5.70
C HIS A 357 21.15 7.52 -5.24
N GLU A 358 20.71 6.66 -4.33
CA GLU A 358 19.38 6.66 -3.78
C GLU A 358 19.22 7.69 -2.64
N GLY A 359 18.02 8.24 -2.50
CA GLY A 359 17.69 9.12 -1.39
C GLY A 359 16.19 9.34 -1.24
N LEU A 360 15.83 10.13 -0.22
CA LEU A 360 14.47 10.61 -0.04
C LEU A 360 14.40 12.12 -0.22
N ALA A 361 13.47 12.59 -1.06
CA ALA A 361 13.13 13.99 -1.20
C ALA A 361 11.76 14.22 -0.59
N ILE A 362 11.66 15.16 0.37
CA ILE A 362 10.44 15.38 1.14
C ILE A 362 10.04 16.84 1.05
N TRP A 363 8.82 17.11 0.61
CA TRP A 363 8.25 18.44 0.57
C TRP A 363 7.15 18.58 1.62
N SER A 364 7.12 19.74 2.28
CA SER A 364 6.09 20.11 3.26
C SER A 364 5.42 21.42 2.88
N ALA A 365 4.09 21.45 2.97
CA ALA A 365 3.29 22.65 2.74
C ALA A 365 3.58 23.76 3.78
N ASP A 366 4.04 23.38 4.98
CA ASP A 366 4.36 24.31 6.06
C ASP A 366 5.62 25.14 5.74
N SER A 367 6.67 24.49 5.23
CA SER A 367 7.91 25.17 4.82
C SER A 367 7.84 25.70 3.39
N GLY A 368 7.03 25.06 2.54
CA GLY A 368 7.06 25.26 1.08
C GLY A 368 8.38 24.83 0.43
N GLN A 369 9.17 23.99 1.09
CA GLN A 369 10.53 23.61 0.68
C GLN A 369 10.72 22.10 0.64
N TRP A 370 11.60 21.65 -0.26
CA TRP A 370 12.12 20.28 -0.27
C TRP A 370 13.25 20.12 0.74
N THR A 371 13.26 18.98 1.42
CA THR A 371 14.38 18.48 2.22
C THR A 371 14.84 17.17 1.61
N GLU A 372 16.11 17.10 1.24
CA GLU A 372 16.73 15.90 0.69
C GLU A 372 17.51 15.15 1.77
N ILE A 373 17.31 13.85 1.82
CA ILE A 373 17.97 12.92 2.74
C ILE A 373 18.74 11.94 1.88
N LYS A 374 20.07 12.00 1.99
CA LYS A 374 20.95 11.02 1.37
C LYS A 374 20.90 9.72 2.17
N ILE A 375 20.74 8.61 1.46
CA ILE A 375 20.65 7.27 2.03
C ILE A 375 21.61 6.39 1.26
N GLU A 376 22.35 5.52 1.94
CA GLU A 376 23.29 4.62 1.27
C GLU A 376 22.54 3.54 0.48
N SER A 377 21.52 2.95 1.10
CA SER A 377 20.55 2.09 0.44
C SER A 377 19.22 2.12 1.20
N LEU A 378 18.12 2.41 0.51
CA LEU A 378 16.77 2.32 1.04
C LEU A 378 16.31 0.87 0.99
N GLN A 379 15.85 0.36 2.12
CA GLN A 379 15.44 -1.04 2.26
C GLN A 379 13.91 -1.17 2.25
N ALA A 380 13.22 -0.17 2.80
CA ALA A 380 11.77 -0.07 2.72
C ALA A 380 11.31 1.39 2.80
N PHE A 381 10.44 1.82 1.88
CA PHE A 381 9.78 3.12 1.95
C PHE A 381 8.35 2.95 2.49
N ILE A 382 8.19 3.08 3.81
CA ILE A 382 6.99 2.61 4.50
C ILE A 382 5.83 3.60 4.34
N GLY A 383 5.95 4.81 4.89
CA GLY A 383 4.86 5.79 4.83
C GLY A 383 4.81 6.76 6.01
N TRP A 384 3.64 7.34 6.22
CA TRP A 384 3.41 8.42 7.19
C TRP A 384 2.68 7.93 8.44
N VAL A 385 3.12 8.40 9.61
CA VAL A 385 2.44 8.25 10.91
C VAL A 385 2.05 9.60 11.49
N GLU A 386 0.99 9.61 12.27
CA GLU A 386 0.66 10.69 13.19
C GLU A 386 1.51 10.58 14.44
N MET A 387 1.92 11.72 14.99
CA MET A 387 2.63 11.80 16.24
C MET A 387 1.72 12.48 17.26
N GLU A 388 1.60 11.85 18.43
CA GLU A 388 0.92 12.42 19.59
C GLU A 388 1.72 13.55 20.26
#